data_AF-A0A9D9YA68-F1
#
_entry.id   AF-A0A9D9YA68-F1
#
_cell.length_a   1.000
_cell.length_b   1.000
_cell.length_c   1.000
_cell.angle_alpha   90.00
_cell.angle_beta   90.00
_cell.angle_gamma   90.00
#
_symmetry.space_group_name_H-M   'P 1'
#
loop_
_entity.id
_entity.type
_entity.pdbx_description
1 polymer ?
#
loop_
_entity_poly.entity_id
_entity_poly.type
_entity_poly.pdbx_seq_one_letter_code
_entity_poly.pdbx_strand_id
1 'polypeptide(L)'
;MQKISAPLDEEGYAQNKSRLQAIAETTFGSLTDEVVLEFLAERRSLMKENSMYESVRDEEAKRAAALTAEEQVLEHELEELNISITPDKDDDTLLALIQHRRELEAKLAALNEEEAKLSGKISQEKDYSEEAQEKDIPALTHDVPEDETVLAPEEHEDGSEKKEDSSKTEDAVVASLEIGASEVASQEELVSSTEEVVSIETSSKTADTLIGNEGINKEANSQEATEYLQFLQSNAEEALSRLETISESLRKDKMFMLEVAKVDPAYAMHYADSKTLKKDEDFNVRIAAMKNPRDSGNPLAEMLSDMRTSKVVMTAVKQDFRNLRYATRSMEGYDEMIEIAKREAREKVKSLGQAVDVRVFLPKTLREDHVFLKEIEEIIEKLKRKTL
;
A
#
# COMPACT_ATOMS: atom_id res chain seq x y z
N MET A 1 -19.93 -20.02 15.68
CA MET A 1 -19.54 -20.64 14.40
C MET A 1 -18.13 -20.20 14.07
N GLN A 2 -17.23 -21.16 13.90
CA GLN A 2 -15.80 -20.95 13.68
C GLN A 2 -15.57 -20.12 12.41
N LYS A 3 -14.86 -19.00 12.52
CA LYS A 3 -14.29 -18.28 11.38
C LYS A 3 -12.77 -18.34 11.51
N ILE A 4 -12.24 -19.44 10.99
CA ILE A 4 -10.86 -19.53 10.52
C ILE A 4 -11.04 -20.16 9.14
N SER A 5 -11.28 -19.36 8.11
CA SER A 5 -11.11 -19.86 6.75
C SER A 5 -9.66 -19.59 6.39
N ALA A 6 -8.91 -20.64 6.12
CA ALA A 6 -7.68 -20.57 5.35
C ALA A 6 -7.90 -19.73 4.06
N PRO A 7 -6.84 -19.19 3.43
CA PRO A 7 -6.98 -18.72 2.05
C PRO A 7 -7.68 -19.81 1.24
N LEU A 8 -8.69 -19.40 0.48
CA LEU A 8 -9.41 -20.30 -0.42
C LEU A 8 -8.38 -20.87 -1.41
N ASP A 9 -8.37 -22.17 -1.62
CA ASP A 9 -7.54 -22.84 -2.62
C ASP A 9 -8.28 -22.91 -3.97
N GLU A 10 -7.63 -23.38 -5.04
CA GLU A 10 -8.26 -23.55 -6.35
C GLU A 10 -9.51 -24.45 -6.29
N GLU A 11 -9.47 -25.48 -5.43
CA GLU A 11 -10.60 -26.39 -5.26
C GLU A 11 -11.79 -25.68 -4.59
N GLY A 12 -11.53 -24.93 -3.51
CA GLY A 12 -12.53 -24.11 -2.83
C GLY A 12 -13.11 -23.02 -3.72
N TYR A 13 -12.30 -22.39 -4.57
CA TYR A 13 -12.78 -21.43 -5.57
C TYR A 13 -13.74 -22.09 -6.58
N ALA A 14 -13.38 -23.27 -7.10
CA ALA A 14 -14.23 -24.02 -8.01
C ALA A 14 -15.56 -24.44 -7.36
N GLN A 15 -15.50 -24.95 -6.12
CA GLN A 15 -16.68 -25.32 -5.33
C GLN A 15 -17.60 -24.11 -5.09
N ASN A 16 -17.04 -22.97 -4.69
CA ASN A 16 -17.80 -21.73 -4.51
C ASN A 16 -18.48 -21.28 -5.80
N LYS A 17 -17.79 -21.38 -6.95
CA LYS A 17 -18.34 -21.04 -8.26
C LYS A 17 -19.49 -21.96 -8.65
N SER A 18 -19.35 -23.27 -8.46
CA SER A 18 -20.43 -24.24 -8.67
C SER A 18 -21.62 -23.98 -7.74
N ARG A 19 -21.37 -23.63 -6.47
CA ARG A 19 -22.44 -23.29 -5.51
C ARG A 19 -23.17 -22.01 -5.90
N LEU A 20 -22.45 -20.97 -6.33
CA LEU A 20 -23.04 -19.74 -6.85
C LEU A 20 -23.94 -19.99 -8.06
N GLN A 21 -23.52 -20.89 -8.96
CA GLN A 21 -24.34 -21.30 -10.10
C GLN A 21 -25.61 -22.04 -9.65
N ALA A 22 -25.50 -22.98 -8.71
CA ALA A 22 -26.65 -23.70 -8.16
C ALA A 22 -27.66 -22.75 -7.49
N ILE A 23 -27.17 -21.73 -6.75
CA ILE A 23 -28.03 -20.70 -6.16
C ILE A 23 -28.73 -19.87 -7.25
N ALA A 24 -28.05 -19.56 -8.35
CA ALA A 24 -28.63 -18.82 -9.46
C ALA A 24 -29.71 -19.60 -10.22
N GLU A 25 -29.60 -20.93 -10.29
CA GLU A 25 -30.57 -21.82 -10.93
C GLU A 25 -31.77 -22.17 -10.01
N THR A 26 -31.69 -21.83 -8.71
CA THR A 26 -32.75 -22.10 -7.74
C THR A 26 -33.95 -21.17 -7.95
N THR A 27 -35.16 -21.73 -7.99
CA THR A 27 -36.41 -20.95 -8.13
C THR A 27 -37.01 -20.59 -6.77
N PHE A 28 -36.98 -19.30 -6.42
CA PHE A 28 -37.42 -18.83 -5.10
C PHE A 28 -38.93 -18.90 -4.85
N GLY A 29 -39.76 -19.00 -5.89
CA GLY A 29 -41.23 -18.93 -5.76
C GLY A 29 -41.89 -20.07 -4.98
N SER A 30 -41.16 -21.15 -4.68
CA SER A 30 -41.63 -22.29 -3.88
C SER A 30 -41.02 -22.35 -2.47
N LEU A 31 -40.11 -21.42 -2.15
CA LEU A 31 -39.36 -21.39 -0.91
C LEU A 31 -39.96 -20.38 0.06
N THR A 32 -39.78 -20.61 1.35
CA THR A 32 -40.13 -19.66 2.40
C THR A 32 -39.16 -18.48 2.41
N ASP A 33 -39.63 -17.30 2.81
CA ASP A 33 -38.82 -16.07 2.86
C ASP A 33 -37.51 -16.23 3.65
N GLU A 34 -37.51 -17.01 4.74
CA GLU A 34 -36.32 -17.29 5.55
C GLU A 34 -35.22 -18.02 4.75
N VAL A 35 -35.61 -19.07 4.02
CA VAL A 35 -34.70 -19.84 3.14
C VAL A 35 -34.18 -18.99 1.98
N VAL A 36 -35.02 -18.11 1.43
CA VAL A 36 -34.59 -17.17 0.37
C VAL A 36 -33.53 -16.20 0.92
N LEU A 37 -33.71 -15.68 2.13
CA LEU A 37 -32.73 -14.80 2.78
C LEU A 37 -31.42 -15.52 3.08
N GLU A 38 -31.46 -16.79 3.47
CA GLU A 38 -30.26 -17.62 3.63
C GLU A 38 -29.49 -17.77 2.32
N PHE A 39 -30.16 -18.10 1.21
CA PHE A 39 -29.52 -18.17 -0.11
C PHE A 39 -28.89 -16.83 -0.53
N LEU A 40 -29.53 -15.70 -0.24
CA LEU A 40 -28.98 -14.37 -0.54
C LEU A 40 -27.80 -14.00 0.37
N ALA A 41 -27.79 -14.46 1.62
CA ALA A 41 -26.65 -14.29 2.52
C ALA A 41 -25.46 -15.16 2.09
N GLU A 42 -25.71 -16.42 1.75
CA GLU A 42 -24.73 -17.37 1.25
C GLU A 42 -24.09 -16.86 -0.05
N ARG A 43 -24.91 -16.46 -1.03
CA ARG A 43 -24.44 -15.87 -2.30
C ARG A 43 -23.51 -14.68 -2.07
N ARG A 44 -23.86 -13.78 -1.15
CA ARG A 44 -23.01 -12.62 -0.83
C ARG A 44 -21.69 -13.02 -0.19
N SER A 45 -21.68 -14.03 0.68
CA SER A 45 -20.43 -14.54 1.29
C SER A 45 -19.52 -15.16 0.23
N LEU A 46 -20.07 -16.06 -0.59
CA LEU A 46 -19.33 -16.76 -1.64
C LEU A 46 -18.77 -15.80 -2.70
N MET A 47 -19.54 -14.79 -3.12
CA MET A 47 -19.04 -13.76 -4.05
C MET A 47 -17.88 -12.96 -3.45
N LYS A 48 -17.94 -12.65 -2.15
CA LYS A 48 -16.87 -11.91 -1.48
C LYS A 48 -15.61 -12.75 -1.36
N GLU A 49 -15.75 -14.03 -0.98
CA GLU A 49 -14.62 -14.96 -0.87
C GLU A 49 -13.94 -15.18 -2.23
N ASN A 50 -14.72 -15.41 -3.30
CA ASN A 50 -14.17 -15.54 -4.65
C ASN A 50 -13.50 -14.26 -5.14
N SER A 51 -14.07 -13.09 -4.86
CA SER A 51 -13.46 -11.81 -5.23
C SER A 51 -12.11 -11.58 -4.52
N MET A 52 -11.98 -11.99 -3.26
CA MET A 52 -10.70 -11.91 -2.56
C MET A 52 -9.69 -12.89 -3.15
N TYR A 53 -10.10 -14.13 -3.45
CA TYR A 53 -9.24 -15.11 -4.11
C TYR A 53 -8.73 -14.61 -5.47
N GLU A 54 -9.63 -14.10 -6.31
CA GLU A 54 -9.28 -13.54 -7.62
C GLU A 54 -8.28 -12.38 -7.50
N SER A 55 -8.45 -11.48 -6.52
CA SER A 55 -7.48 -10.39 -6.31
C SER A 55 -6.09 -10.89 -5.93
N VAL A 56 -5.99 -11.91 -5.07
CA VAL A 56 -4.70 -12.50 -4.66
C VAL A 56 -4.05 -13.19 -5.86
N ARG A 57 -4.84 -13.97 -6.63
CA ARG A 57 -4.35 -14.66 -7.83
C ARG A 57 -3.85 -13.68 -8.90
N ASP A 58 -4.56 -12.57 -9.10
CA ASP A 58 -4.16 -11.52 -10.05
C ASP A 58 -2.88 -10.80 -9.60
N GLU A 59 -2.70 -10.57 -8.30
CA GLU A 59 -1.46 -10.01 -7.74
C GLU A 59 -0.27 -10.97 -7.90
N GLU A 60 -0.48 -12.26 -7.65
CA GLU A 60 0.55 -13.29 -7.85
C GLU A 60 0.93 -13.44 -9.33
N ALA A 61 -0.05 -13.45 -10.24
CA ALA A 61 0.19 -13.48 -11.68
C ALA A 61 0.95 -12.24 -12.18
N LYS A 62 0.62 -11.05 -11.68
CA LYS A 62 1.36 -9.81 -12.00
C LYS A 62 2.79 -9.87 -11.49
N ARG A 63 3.01 -10.41 -10.29
CA ARG A 63 4.35 -10.55 -9.72
C ARG A 63 5.19 -11.55 -10.50
N ALA A 64 4.62 -12.70 -10.89
CA ALA A 64 5.28 -13.66 -11.75
C ALA A 64 5.66 -13.04 -13.10
N ALA A 65 4.72 -12.33 -13.75
CA ALA A 65 4.99 -11.64 -15.01
C ALA A 65 6.11 -10.58 -14.88
N ALA A 66 6.12 -9.81 -13.79
CA ALA A 66 7.17 -8.83 -13.52
C ALA A 66 8.55 -9.47 -13.35
N LEU A 67 8.63 -10.59 -12.61
CA LEU A 67 9.87 -11.34 -12.46
C LEU A 67 10.37 -11.88 -13.81
N THR A 68 9.50 -12.50 -14.61
CA THR A 68 9.90 -13.00 -15.94
C THR A 68 10.37 -11.89 -16.89
N ALA A 69 9.79 -10.69 -16.79
CA ALA A 69 10.23 -9.55 -17.59
C ALA A 69 11.60 -9.02 -17.13
N GLU A 70 11.85 -9.00 -15.82
CA GLU A 70 13.14 -8.61 -15.27
C GLU A 70 14.24 -9.65 -15.59
N GLU A 71 13.91 -10.94 -15.58
CA GLU A 71 14.81 -12.01 -16.04
C GLU A 71 15.23 -11.79 -17.51
N GLN A 72 14.27 -11.57 -18.41
CA GLN A 72 14.56 -11.32 -19.84
C GLN A 72 15.45 -10.08 -20.07
N VAL A 73 15.27 -9.03 -19.26
CA VAL A 73 16.11 -7.83 -19.34
C VAL A 73 17.55 -8.14 -18.91
N LEU A 74 17.72 -8.88 -17.81
CA LEU A 74 19.05 -9.28 -17.33
C LEU A 74 19.75 -10.25 -18.28
N GLU A 75 19.02 -11.17 -18.90
CA GLU A 75 19.54 -12.07 -19.93
C GLU A 75 20.03 -11.29 -21.15
N HIS A 76 19.24 -10.35 -21.65
CA HIS A 76 19.64 -9.49 -22.77
C HIS A 76 20.88 -8.65 -22.43
N GLU A 77 20.95 -8.08 -21.23
CA GLU A 77 22.12 -7.32 -20.77
C GLU A 77 23.37 -8.20 -20.66
N LEU A 78 23.22 -9.46 -20.23
CA LEU A 78 24.31 -10.45 -20.23
C LEU A 78 24.77 -10.80 -21.64
N GLU A 79 23.85 -10.94 -22.61
CA GLU A 79 24.19 -11.19 -24.01
C GLU A 79 24.99 -10.03 -24.61
N GLU A 80 24.55 -8.78 -24.43
CA GLU A 80 25.27 -7.59 -24.86
C GLU A 80 26.66 -7.50 -24.22
N LEU A 81 26.73 -7.78 -22.91
CA LEU A 81 27.98 -7.76 -22.18
C LEU A 81 28.93 -8.85 -22.67
N ASN A 82 28.43 -10.05 -22.98
CA ASN A 82 29.21 -11.15 -23.53
C ASN A 82 29.79 -10.81 -24.91
N ILE A 83 29.04 -10.11 -25.76
CA ILE A 83 29.55 -9.59 -27.05
C ILE A 83 30.66 -8.56 -26.82
N SER A 84 30.57 -7.77 -25.74
CA SER A 84 31.54 -6.74 -25.42
C SER A 84 32.85 -7.27 -24.81
N ILE A 85 32.90 -8.49 -24.28
CA ILE A 85 34.11 -9.06 -23.68
C ILE A 85 34.97 -9.63 -24.80
N THR A 86 35.89 -8.80 -25.32
CA THR A 86 36.77 -9.15 -26.44
C THR A 86 38.25 -8.96 -26.07
N PRO A 87 39.17 -9.82 -26.56
CA PRO A 87 40.57 -9.84 -26.12
C PRO A 87 41.41 -8.61 -26.51
N ASP A 88 40.86 -7.71 -27.34
CA ASP A 88 41.48 -6.47 -27.82
C ASP A 88 41.36 -5.30 -26.83
N LYS A 89 40.57 -5.46 -25.76
CA LYS A 89 40.43 -4.49 -24.68
C LYS A 89 41.60 -4.59 -23.69
N ASP A 90 41.91 -3.50 -22.99
CA ASP A 90 42.92 -3.50 -21.93
C ASP A 90 42.47 -4.30 -20.70
N ASP A 91 43.46 -4.74 -19.91
CA ASP A 91 43.25 -5.64 -18.75
C ASP A 91 42.28 -5.04 -17.71
N ASP A 92 42.34 -3.74 -17.46
CA ASP A 92 41.49 -3.06 -16.47
C ASP A 92 40.02 -3.03 -16.96
N THR A 93 39.80 -2.74 -18.24
CA THR A 93 38.47 -2.78 -18.87
C THR A 93 37.89 -4.21 -18.87
N LEU A 94 38.71 -5.22 -19.18
CA LEU A 94 38.28 -6.62 -19.16
C LEU A 94 37.86 -7.08 -17.76
N LEU A 95 38.64 -6.71 -16.73
CA LEU A 95 38.31 -7.01 -15.34
C LEU A 95 36.98 -6.36 -14.93
N ALA A 96 36.74 -5.11 -15.33
CA ALA A 96 35.49 -4.40 -15.04
C ALA A 96 34.27 -5.07 -15.71
N LEU A 97 34.39 -5.48 -16.98
CA LEU A 97 33.31 -6.17 -17.70
C LEU A 97 33.01 -7.56 -17.11
N ILE A 98 34.04 -8.31 -16.71
CA ILE A 98 33.89 -9.61 -16.04
C ILE A 98 33.23 -9.44 -14.67
N GLN A 99 33.57 -8.39 -13.93
CA GLN A 99 32.93 -8.09 -12.66
C GLN A 99 31.44 -7.75 -12.87
N HIS A 100 31.13 -6.87 -13.82
CA HIS A 100 29.75 -6.53 -14.16
C HIS A 100 28.93 -7.77 -14.56
N ARG A 101 29.54 -8.69 -15.32
CA ARG A 101 28.91 -9.97 -15.70
C ARG A 101 28.55 -10.81 -14.47
N ARG A 102 29.47 -10.93 -13.51
CA ARG A 102 29.20 -11.67 -12.26
C ARG A 102 28.10 -11.03 -11.44
N GLU A 103 28.00 -9.70 -11.44
CA GLU A 103 26.95 -8.97 -10.74
C GLU A 103 25.57 -9.24 -11.36
N LEU A 104 25.48 -9.26 -12.71
CA LEU A 104 24.25 -9.60 -13.42
C LEU A 104 23.86 -11.08 -13.25
N GLU A 105 24.82 -12.01 -13.35
CA GLU A 105 24.59 -13.43 -13.08
C GLU A 105 24.10 -13.68 -11.65
N ALA A 106 24.63 -12.93 -10.67
CA ALA A 106 24.16 -13.01 -9.28
C ALA A 106 22.73 -12.48 -9.10
N LYS A 107 22.36 -11.39 -9.81
CA LYS A 107 20.98 -10.87 -9.81
C LYS A 107 20.00 -11.88 -10.41
N LEU A 108 20.36 -12.48 -11.54
CA LEU A 108 19.55 -13.51 -12.21
C LEU A 108 19.36 -14.72 -11.29
N ALA A 109 20.42 -15.20 -10.62
CA ALA A 109 20.32 -16.28 -9.65
C ALA A 109 19.37 -15.95 -8.48
N ALA A 110 19.43 -14.73 -7.95
CA ALA A 110 18.54 -14.29 -6.87
C ALA A 110 17.07 -14.19 -7.33
N LEU A 111 16.84 -13.77 -8.56
CA LEU A 111 15.52 -13.67 -9.17
C LEU A 111 14.90 -15.07 -9.36
N ASN A 112 15.68 -16.03 -9.87
CA ASN A 112 15.23 -17.41 -10.04
C ASN A 112 14.93 -18.11 -8.70
N GLU A 113 15.66 -17.76 -7.64
CA GLU A 113 15.29 -18.20 -6.29
C GLU A 113 13.97 -17.59 -5.79
N GLU A 114 13.66 -16.35 -6.16
CA GLU A 114 12.39 -15.70 -5.82
C GLU A 114 11.23 -16.33 -6.59
N GLU A 115 11.40 -16.60 -7.88
CA GLU A 115 10.42 -17.28 -8.71
C GLU A 115 10.16 -18.71 -8.21
N ALA A 116 11.21 -19.45 -7.84
CA ALA A 116 11.09 -20.77 -7.23
C ALA A 116 10.30 -20.75 -5.90
N LYS A 117 10.42 -19.68 -5.10
CA LYS A 117 9.63 -19.51 -3.86
C LYS A 117 8.16 -19.18 -4.14
N LEU A 118 7.86 -18.51 -5.24
CA LEU A 118 6.49 -18.25 -5.70
C LEU A 118 5.84 -19.53 -6.27
N SER A 119 6.57 -20.27 -7.11
CA SER A 119 6.13 -21.55 -7.68
C SER A 119 6.02 -22.68 -6.62
N GLY A 120 6.92 -22.69 -5.64
CA GLY A 120 6.91 -23.66 -4.54
C GLY A 120 5.70 -23.54 -3.60
N LYS A 121 5.11 -22.34 -3.47
CA LYS A 121 3.84 -22.16 -2.73
C LYS A 121 2.65 -22.79 -3.45
N ILE A 122 2.67 -22.86 -4.77
CA ILE A 122 1.64 -23.50 -5.60
C ILE A 122 1.70 -25.03 -5.50
N SER A 123 2.88 -25.58 -5.17
CA SER A 123 3.07 -27.05 -5.07
C SER A 123 2.91 -27.61 -3.65
N GLN A 124 3.07 -26.80 -2.59
CA GLN A 124 2.85 -27.25 -1.20
C GLN A 124 1.38 -27.48 -0.82
N GLU A 125 0.42 -27.08 -1.66
CA GLU A 125 -1.01 -27.39 -1.48
C GLU A 125 -1.41 -28.77 -2.02
N LYS A 126 -0.51 -29.51 -2.70
CA LYS A 126 -0.83 -30.83 -3.29
C LYS A 126 -0.38 -32.06 -2.49
N ASP A 127 0.39 -31.90 -1.40
CA ASP A 127 1.08 -33.03 -0.73
C ASP A 127 0.56 -33.38 0.69
N TYR A 128 -0.69 -33.02 1.03
CA TYR A 128 -1.34 -33.50 2.26
C TYR A 128 -2.63 -34.29 1.97
N SER A 129 -2.57 -35.29 1.11
CA SER A 129 -3.68 -36.24 0.97
C SER A 129 -3.31 -37.60 0.39
N GLU A 130 -2.22 -38.24 0.85
CA GLU A 130 -1.99 -39.64 0.47
C GLU A 130 -1.31 -40.49 1.55
N GLU A 131 -1.93 -40.57 2.72
CA GLU A 131 -1.69 -41.69 3.65
C GLU A 131 -2.98 -42.00 4.44
N ALA A 132 -3.90 -42.73 3.80
CA ALA A 132 -4.73 -43.74 4.47
C ALA A 132 -5.71 -44.41 3.49
N GLN A 133 -5.64 -45.73 3.46
CA GLN A 133 -6.65 -46.70 3.01
C GLN A 133 -6.64 -47.11 1.53
N GLU A 134 -5.87 -48.16 1.23
CA GLU A 134 -6.42 -49.24 0.42
C GLU A 134 -5.97 -50.60 1.00
N LYS A 135 -6.93 -51.33 1.58
CA LYS A 135 -6.81 -52.76 1.89
C LYS A 135 -7.83 -53.49 1.02
N ASP A 136 -7.33 -54.55 0.40
CA ASP A 136 -8.03 -55.70 -0.15
C ASP A 136 -9.00 -55.47 -1.32
N ILE A 137 -8.64 -56.01 -2.50
CA ILE A 137 -9.37 -57.07 -3.25
C ILE A 137 -8.45 -57.56 -4.41
N PRO A 138 -8.51 -58.86 -4.80
CA PRO A 138 -7.44 -59.54 -5.52
C PRO A 138 -7.62 -59.60 -7.05
N ALA A 139 -6.50 -59.94 -7.68
CA ALA A 139 -6.25 -60.11 -9.10
C ALA A 139 -7.27 -60.96 -9.87
N LEU A 140 -7.56 -60.54 -11.11
CA LEU A 140 -8.01 -61.41 -12.19
C LEU A 140 -7.41 -60.95 -13.53
N THR A 141 -6.92 -61.94 -14.24
CA THR A 141 -6.11 -62.00 -15.46
C THR A 141 -6.93 -61.85 -16.75
N HIS A 142 -6.28 -61.32 -17.79
CA HIS A 142 -6.40 -61.57 -19.25
C HIS A 142 -6.17 -60.26 -20.02
N ASP A 143 -5.68 -60.17 -21.24
CA ASP A 143 -4.88 -61.02 -22.14
C ASP A 143 -4.29 -60.01 -23.18
N VAL A 144 -3.03 -60.19 -23.58
CA VAL A 144 -2.31 -59.56 -24.73
C VAL A 144 -2.96 -60.06 -26.05
N PRO A 145 -2.85 -59.48 -27.29
CA PRO A 145 -1.70 -58.82 -27.97
C PRO A 145 -1.99 -57.56 -28.84
N GLU A 146 -1.03 -56.64 -29.01
CA GLU A 146 -0.03 -56.45 -30.11
C GLU A 146 -0.55 -55.73 -31.37
N ASP A 147 0.10 -54.60 -31.70
CA ASP A 147 0.68 -54.27 -33.03
C ASP A 147 1.56 -53.01 -32.83
N GLU A 148 2.90 -53.09 -32.89
CA GLU A 148 3.75 -52.79 -34.07
C GLU A 148 3.41 -51.45 -34.76
N THR A 149 4.30 -50.54 -35.17
CA THR A 149 5.76 -50.45 -35.35
C THR A 149 6.05 -48.97 -35.76
N VAL A 150 7.13 -48.34 -35.28
CA VAL A 150 8.32 -47.90 -36.07
C VAL A 150 8.35 -46.43 -36.59
N LEU A 151 9.34 -45.71 -36.03
CA LEU A 151 10.35 -44.78 -36.60
C LEU A 151 9.99 -43.60 -37.54
N ALA A 152 10.61 -42.46 -37.21
CA ALA A 152 10.82 -41.20 -37.96
C ALA A 152 11.89 -41.36 -39.10
N PRO A 153 12.52 -40.32 -39.70
CA PRO A 153 12.30 -38.86 -39.79
C PRO A 153 12.52 -38.29 -41.26
N GLU A 154 12.90 -37.00 -41.36
CA GLU A 154 13.41 -36.20 -42.53
C GLU A 154 12.38 -35.44 -43.38
N GLU A 155 12.65 -34.30 -44.04
CA GLU A 155 13.48 -33.08 -43.94
C GLU A 155 13.08 -32.22 -45.18
N HIS A 156 13.60 -30.98 -45.32
CA HIS A 156 13.58 -30.08 -46.50
C HIS A 156 12.27 -29.32 -46.83
N GLU A 157 12.24 -28.07 -47.34
CA GLU A 157 13.16 -26.92 -47.46
C GLU A 157 12.38 -25.79 -48.18
N ASP A 158 12.90 -24.55 -48.09
CA ASP A 158 12.82 -23.43 -49.07
C ASP A 158 11.46 -22.68 -49.25
N GLY A 159 11.36 -21.37 -48.93
CA GLY A 159 11.71 -20.22 -49.81
C GLY A 159 10.40 -19.54 -50.26
N SER A 160 10.18 -18.23 -50.40
CA SER A 160 11.02 -17.08 -50.70
C SER A 160 10.18 -15.77 -50.65
N GLU A 161 10.83 -14.68 -50.21
CA GLU A 161 10.90 -13.32 -50.81
C GLU A 161 9.70 -12.36 -51.07
N LYS A 162 9.88 -11.14 -50.49
CA LYS A 162 9.90 -9.77 -51.12
C LYS A 162 8.54 -9.10 -51.53
N LYS A 163 8.34 -7.76 -51.52
CA LYS A 163 9.22 -6.57 -51.54
C LYS A 163 8.42 -5.23 -51.41
N GLU A 164 9.17 -4.15 -51.17
CA GLU A 164 9.04 -2.74 -51.67
C GLU A 164 7.96 -1.79 -51.11
N ASP A 165 8.13 -0.46 -50.98
CA ASP A 165 9.27 0.50 -51.06
C ASP A 165 8.76 1.95 -50.80
N SER A 166 9.67 2.85 -50.40
CA SER A 166 9.77 4.30 -50.72
C SER A 166 8.78 5.29 -50.05
N SER A 167 9.06 6.58 -49.80
CA SER A 167 10.26 7.45 -49.78
C SER A 167 9.86 8.89 -49.33
N LYS A 168 10.82 9.67 -48.76
CA LYS A 168 11.07 11.16 -48.87
C LYS A 168 9.92 12.18 -48.57
N THR A 169 10.09 13.42 -48.05
CA THR A 169 11.16 14.45 -48.05
C THR A 169 10.78 15.66 -47.14
N GLU A 170 11.79 16.27 -46.49
CA GLU A 170 12.18 17.70 -46.35
C GLU A 170 11.23 18.88 -45.95
N ASP A 171 11.72 19.68 -44.96
CA ASP A 171 11.88 21.17 -44.86
C ASP A 171 10.73 22.15 -45.24
N ALA A 172 10.54 23.37 -44.71
CA ALA A 172 11.11 24.20 -43.64
C ALA A 172 10.32 25.55 -43.58
N VAL A 173 10.73 26.45 -42.65
CA VAL A 173 10.58 27.94 -42.67
C VAL A 173 9.14 28.52 -42.43
N VAL A 174 8.82 29.62 -41.72
CA VAL A 174 9.46 30.94 -41.44
C VAL A 174 8.73 31.69 -40.28
N ALA A 175 9.52 32.48 -39.52
CA ALA A 175 9.35 33.88 -39.02
C ALA A 175 7.95 34.46 -38.69
N SER A 176 7.71 34.94 -37.46
CA SER A 176 8.00 36.29 -36.87
C SER A 176 6.92 37.35 -37.12
N LEU A 177 6.41 37.97 -36.05
CA LEU A 177 6.06 39.40 -36.03
C LEU A 177 5.91 39.92 -34.59
N GLU A 178 6.75 40.92 -34.29
CA GLU A 178 6.66 41.86 -33.16
C GLU A 178 5.49 42.85 -33.36
N ILE A 179 5.08 43.52 -32.28
CA ILE A 179 5.00 45.00 -32.11
C ILE A 179 4.01 45.31 -30.98
N GLY A 180 4.39 46.23 -30.08
CA GLY A 180 3.41 47.11 -29.44
C GLY A 180 3.70 47.53 -28.01
N ALA A 181 4.62 48.48 -27.82
CA ALA A 181 4.75 49.29 -26.61
C ALA A 181 3.88 50.56 -26.71
N SER A 182 3.37 51.06 -25.57
CA SER A 182 3.21 52.48 -25.15
C SER A 182 2.24 52.53 -23.94
N GLU A 183 2.64 52.92 -22.71
CA GLU A 183 2.70 54.31 -22.14
C GLU A 183 1.27 54.88 -21.87
N VAL A 184 0.87 55.59 -20.81
CA VAL A 184 1.47 56.55 -19.85
C VAL A 184 0.48 56.80 -18.66
N ALA A 185 0.99 57.27 -17.50
CA ALA A 185 0.43 58.31 -16.58
C ALA A 185 -0.83 58.02 -15.72
N SER A 186 -1.01 58.48 -14.46
CA SER A 186 -0.25 59.31 -13.49
C SER A 186 -0.99 59.34 -12.13
N GLN A 187 -0.23 59.41 -11.02
CA GLN A 187 -0.38 60.22 -9.75
C GLN A 187 -1.69 60.11 -8.92
N GLU A 188 -1.70 60.02 -7.58
CA GLU A 188 -1.13 60.95 -6.57
C GLU A 188 -0.72 60.28 -5.21
N GLU A 189 0.10 61.03 -4.46
CA GLU A 189 0.77 60.85 -3.15
C GLU A 189 -0.18 60.61 -1.93
N LEU A 190 0.23 60.09 -0.76
CA LEU A 190 1.02 60.82 0.27
C LEU A 190 1.55 59.90 1.41
N VAL A 191 2.84 60.12 1.72
CA VAL A 191 3.78 59.73 2.80
C VAL A 191 3.31 59.24 4.19
N SER A 192 4.10 58.32 4.81
CA SER A 192 5.03 58.64 5.93
C SER A 192 5.89 57.46 6.44
N SER A 193 7.21 57.68 6.50
CA SER A 193 8.29 57.14 7.38
C SER A 193 8.64 55.64 7.34
N THR A 194 9.69 55.12 6.68
CA THR A 194 11.19 55.23 6.77
C THR A 194 11.89 54.60 7.97
N GLU A 195 12.62 53.49 7.72
CA GLU A 195 14.02 53.14 8.08
C GLU A 195 14.32 51.75 7.46
N GLU A 196 14.94 51.64 6.27
CA GLU A 196 16.39 51.49 5.94
C GLU A 196 17.13 50.31 6.62
N VAL A 197 18.03 49.49 6.03
CA VAL A 197 18.56 49.12 4.69
C VAL A 197 19.40 47.83 4.93
N VAL A 198 19.48 46.90 3.96
CA VAL A 198 20.72 46.36 3.31
C VAL A 198 20.40 45.03 2.61
N SER A 199 20.48 45.11 1.29
CA SER A 199 20.39 44.03 0.30
C SER A 199 21.68 43.22 0.18
N ILE A 200 21.58 41.93 -0.16
CA ILE A 200 22.55 41.24 -1.04
C ILE A 200 21.77 40.30 -1.97
N GLU A 201 21.73 40.64 -3.26
CA GLU A 201 21.39 39.73 -4.35
C GLU A 201 22.64 38.99 -4.82
N THR A 202 22.56 37.68 -5.04
CA THR A 202 23.25 37.01 -6.15
C THR A 202 22.44 35.81 -6.64
N SER A 203 22.23 35.77 -7.95
CA SER A 203 21.44 34.84 -8.75
C SER A 203 21.99 33.40 -8.86
N SER A 204 21.12 32.39 -8.82
CA SER A 204 21.13 31.26 -9.79
C SER A 204 19.97 30.26 -9.60
N LYS A 205 19.14 30.13 -10.65
CA LYS A 205 18.42 28.95 -11.18
C LYS A 205 17.85 27.86 -10.22
N THR A 206 16.51 27.80 -10.23
CA THR A 206 15.63 26.60 -10.22
C THR A 206 15.75 25.60 -9.06
N ALA A 207 14.87 25.74 -8.06
CA ALA A 207 14.10 24.66 -7.44
C ALA A 207 13.03 25.27 -6.52
N ASP A 208 11.81 24.74 -6.54
CA ASP A 208 10.71 25.08 -5.63
C ASP A 208 11.14 24.88 -4.16
N THR A 209 11.41 25.98 -3.45
CA THR A 209 11.77 25.98 -2.01
C THR A 209 10.70 26.65 -1.13
N LEU A 210 9.47 26.81 -1.60
CA LEU A 210 8.34 27.30 -0.79
C LEU A 210 7.61 26.16 -0.05
N ILE A 211 8.36 25.27 0.59
CA ILE A 211 7.81 24.21 1.45
C ILE A 211 7.85 24.71 2.90
N GLY A 212 6.68 24.98 3.47
CA GLY A 212 6.48 24.96 4.92
C GLY A 212 6.82 26.23 5.70
N ASN A 213 6.94 27.41 5.09
CA ASN A 213 7.11 28.65 5.86
C ASN A 213 5.83 29.00 6.63
N GLU A 214 6.02 29.19 7.93
CA GLU A 214 5.01 29.25 8.97
C GLU A 214 4.00 30.40 8.82
N GLY A 215 2.74 30.02 8.81
CA GLY A 215 1.61 30.88 9.08
C GLY A 215 0.35 30.12 8.75
N ILE A 216 -0.69 30.23 9.59
CA ILE A 216 -1.98 30.45 8.92
C ILE A 216 -1.64 31.72 8.16
N ASN A 217 -1.59 31.67 6.84
CA ASN A 217 -1.95 32.88 6.13
C ASN A 217 -3.34 33.19 6.72
N LYS A 218 -3.39 34.04 7.76
CA LYS A 218 -4.67 34.60 8.25
C LYS A 218 -5.32 35.39 7.12
N GLU A 219 -4.52 35.67 6.10
CA GLU A 219 -4.83 36.01 4.72
C GLU A 219 -4.70 34.77 3.81
N ALA A 220 -5.41 33.69 4.09
CA ALA A 220 -5.89 32.88 2.98
C ALA A 220 -6.87 33.81 2.27
N ASN A 221 -6.38 34.60 1.31
CA ASN A 221 -7.22 35.38 0.40
C ASN A 221 -8.12 34.47 -0.46
N SER A 222 -8.27 33.19 -0.12
CA SER A 222 -9.35 32.36 -0.59
C SER A 222 -10.46 32.43 0.45
N GLN A 223 -11.47 33.22 0.14
CA GLN A 223 -12.76 33.26 0.83
C GLN A 223 -13.31 31.84 1.14
N GLU A 224 -12.96 30.85 0.31
CA GLU A 224 -13.21 29.43 0.51
C GLU A 224 -12.74 28.90 1.87
N ALA A 225 -11.52 29.23 2.32
CA ALA A 225 -10.95 28.70 3.55
C ALA A 225 -11.71 29.21 4.77
N THR A 226 -12.01 30.51 4.80
CA THR A 226 -12.77 31.13 5.88
C THR A 226 -14.20 30.61 5.93
N GLU A 227 -14.86 30.48 4.78
CA GLU A 227 -16.21 29.93 4.69
C GLU A 227 -16.23 28.47 5.15
N TYR A 228 -15.25 27.67 4.73
CA TYR A 228 -15.14 26.27 5.13
C TYR A 228 -14.88 26.13 6.63
N LEU A 229 -13.94 26.88 7.22
CA LEU A 229 -13.66 26.78 8.66
C LEU A 229 -14.83 27.27 9.51
N GLN A 230 -15.55 28.31 9.08
CA GLN A 230 -16.79 28.74 9.74
C GLN A 230 -17.88 27.66 9.63
N PHE A 231 -17.98 27.02 8.47
CA PHE A 231 -18.89 25.91 8.25
C PHE A 231 -18.52 24.68 9.11
N LEU A 232 -17.24 24.35 9.22
CA LEU A 232 -16.71 23.27 10.07
C LEU A 232 -17.06 23.48 11.54
N GLN A 233 -17.03 24.74 12.03
CA GLN A 233 -17.45 25.06 13.39
C GLN A 233 -18.97 24.92 13.60
N SER A 234 -19.76 25.21 12.57
CA SER A 234 -21.23 25.21 12.66
C SER A 234 -21.84 23.83 12.40
N ASN A 235 -21.26 23.06 11.46
CA ASN A 235 -21.70 21.74 11.05
C ASN A 235 -20.49 20.87 10.67
N ALA A 236 -19.81 20.34 11.70
CA ALA A 236 -18.60 19.57 11.53
C ALA A 236 -18.74 18.33 10.64
N GLU A 237 -19.86 17.61 10.74
CA GLU A 237 -20.06 16.35 10.01
C GLU A 237 -20.22 16.59 8.51
N GLU A 238 -21.04 17.58 8.13
CA GLU A 238 -21.22 17.95 6.74
C GLU A 238 -20.00 18.66 6.16
N ALA A 239 -19.25 19.41 6.97
CA ALA A 239 -18.00 20.00 6.53
C ALA A 239 -16.98 18.92 6.17
N LEU A 240 -16.78 17.91 7.04
CA LEU A 240 -15.82 16.84 6.80
C LEU A 240 -16.14 16.03 5.53
N SER A 241 -17.41 15.79 5.21
CA SER A 241 -17.79 15.11 3.96
C SER A 241 -17.50 15.94 2.70
N ARG A 242 -17.42 17.27 2.83
CA ARG A 242 -17.06 18.19 1.73
C ARG A 242 -15.55 18.42 1.61
N LEU A 243 -14.74 17.88 2.50
CA LEU A 243 -13.29 18.11 2.52
C LEU A 243 -12.60 17.62 1.23
N GLU A 244 -13.16 16.61 0.56
CA GLU A 244 -12.68 16.14 -0.75
C GLU A 244 -12.79 17.19 -1.87
N THR A 245 -13.79 18.08 -1.76
CA THR A 245 -14.14 19.05 -2.81
C THR A 245 -13.37 20.37 -2.70
N ILE A 246 -12.59 20.55 -1.63
CA ILE A 246 -11.83 21.78 -1.41
C ILE A 246 -10.67 21.88 -2.42
N SER A 247 -10.24 23.11 -2.67
CA SER A 247 -9.10 23.38 -3.56
C SER A 247 -7.83 22.64 -3.12
N GLU A 248 -7.03 22.20 -4.10
CA GLU A 248 -5.73 21.56 -3.84
C GLU A 248 -4.78 22.45 -3.03
N SER A 249 -4.87 23.77 -3.19
CA SER A 249 -4.11 24.74 -2.41
C SER A 249 -4.37 24.60 -0.91
N LEU A 250 -5.62 24.36 -0.50
CA LEU A 250 -5.97 24.20 0.92
C LEU A 250 -5.54 22.84 1.47
N ARG A 251 -5.56 21.78 0.65
CA ARG A 251 -5.01 20.46 1.04
C ARG A 251 -3.50 20.48 1.27
N LYS A 252 -2.80 21.45 0.69
CA LYS A 252 -1.35 21.71 0.91
C LYS A 252 -1.10 22.66 2.08
N ASP A 253 -2.10 23.44 2.50
CA ASP A 253 -1.97 24.39 3.60
C ASP A 253 -1.95 23.66 4.95
N LYS A 254 -0.77 23.66 5.56
CA LYS A 254 -0.50 23.03 6.85
C LYS A 254 -1.45 23.50 7.95
N MET A 255 -1.70 24.80 8.04
CA MET A 255 -2.42 25.33 9.18
C MET A 255 -3.92 25.22 9.01
N PHE A 256 -4.42 25.34 7.78
CA PHE A 256 -5.80 24.95 7.45
C PHE A 256 -6.05 23.49 7.84
N MET A 257 -5.20 22.56 7.39
CA MET A 257 -5.37 21.14 7.71
C MET A 257 -5.23 20.85 9.21
N LEU A 258 -4.41 21.60 9.95
CA LEU A 258 -4.36 21.50 11.42
C LEU A 258 -5.63 22.01 12.10
N GLU A 259 -6.32 23.02 11.57
CA GLU A 259 -7.65 23.42 12.09
C GLU A 259 -8.70 22.33 11.83
N VAL A 260 -8.68 21.72 10.66
CA VAL A 260 -9.53 20.54 10.36
C VAL A 260 -9.21 19.39 11.32
N ALA A 261 -7.93 19.15 11.61
CA ALA A 261 -7.47 18.08 12.48
C ALA A 261 -7.92 18.21 13.93
N LYS A 262 -8.21 19.43 14.41
CA LYS A 262 -8.79 19.63 15.75
C LYS A 262 -10.17 18.98 15.88
N VAL A 263 -10.90 18.87 14.78
CA VAL A 263 -12.19 18.18 14.72
C VAL A 263 -11.97 16.70 14.46
N ASP A 264 -11.18 16.38 13.44
CA ASP A 264 -10.90 15.00 13.05
C ASP A 264 -9.48 14.86 12.45
N PRO A 265 -8.50 14.38 13.24
CA PRO A 265 -7.12 14.26 12.78
C PRO A 265 -6.94 13.16 11.72
N ALA A 266 -7.81 12.13 11.69
CA ALA A 266 -7.71 11.07 10.70
C ALA A 266 -8.17 11.57 9.32
N TYR A 267 -9.30 12.29 9.28
CA TYR A 267 -9.78 12.93 8.06
C TYR A 267 -8.81 13.99 7.54
N ALA A 268 -8.27 14.84 8.43
CA ALA A 268 -7.26 15.82 8.03
C ALA A 268 -6.04 15.13 7.40
N MET A 269 -5.55 14.04 8.00
CA MET A 269 -4.45 13.29 7.41
C MET A 269 -4.85 12.60 6.10
N HIS A 270 -6.06 12.07 5.97
CA HIS A 270 -6.53 11.41 4.76
C HIS A 270 -6.44 12.34 3.54
N TYR A 271 -7.00 13.55 3.66
CA TYR A 271 -7.11 14.53 2.58
C TYR A 271 -5.91 15.47 2.43
N ALA A 272 -4.96 15.48 3.36
CA ALA A 272 -3.72 16.23 3.21
C ALA A 272 -2.97 15.83 1.95
N ASP A 273 -2.34 16.80 1.29
CA ASP A 273 -1.58 16.54 0.06
C ASP A 273 -0.42 15.56 0.30
N SER A 274 -0.38 14.47 -0.47
CA SER A 274 0.58 13.38 -0.30
C SER A 274 1.99 13.73 -0.79
N LYS A 275 2.13 14.72 -1.68
CA LYS A 275 3.41 15.12 -2.27
C LYS A 275 4.17 16.11 -1.40
N THR A 276 3.43 16.91 -0.62
CA THR A 276 3.98 18.00 0.20
C THR A 276 3.67 17.77 1.68
N LEU A 277 2.43 18.00 2.11
CA LEU A 277 2.07 18.13 3.52
C LEU A 277 2.23 16.82 4.30
N LYS A 278 1.87 15.65 3.74
CA LYS A 278 2.10 14.35 4.41
C LYS A 278 3.58 14.02 4.60
N LYS A 279 4.49 14.70 3.88
CA LYS A 279 5.95 14.55 4.04
C LYS A 279 6.55 15.57 5.03
N ASP A 280 5.75 16.48 5.57
CA ASP A 280 6.19 17.38 6.64
C ASP A 280 6.11 16.65 7.99
N GLU A 281 7.28 16.37 8.58
CA GLU A 281 7.35 15.68 9.87
C GLU A 281 6.72 16.50 11.01
N ASP A 282 6.86 17.84 11.03
CA ASP A 282 6.25 18.67 12.08
C ASP A 282 4.72 18.64 11.99
N PHE A 283 4.16 18.66 10.77
CA PHE A 283 2.73 18.43 10.58
C PHE A 283 2.30 17.07 11.14
N ASN A 284 3.01 16.00 10.77
CA ASN A 284 2.68 14.64 11.20
C ASN A 284 2.78 14.46 12.73
N VAL A 285 3.80 15.04 13.37
CA VAL A 285 3.96 15.02 14.83
C VAL A 285 2.78 15.75 15.51
N ARG A 286 2.37 16.91 14.99
CA ARG A 286 1.22 17.65 15.55
C ARG A 286 -0.07 16.86 15.42
N ILE A 287 -0.31 16.23 14.28
CA ILE A 287 -1.48 15.36 14.07
C ILE A 287 -1.45 14.16 15.03
N ALA A 288 -0.30 13.51 15.20
CA ALA A 288 -0.13 12.38 16.11
C ALA A 288 -0.37 12.74 17.59
N ALA A 289 -0.13 13.99 17.98
CA ALA A 289 -0.37 14.49 19.33
C ALA A 289 -1.87 14.79 19.61
N MET A 290 -2.71 14.86 18.57
CA MET A 290 -4.12 15.19 18.73
C MET A 290 -4.94 13.98 19.18
N LYS A 291 -5.97 14.23 19.98
CA LYS A 291 -6.98 13.21 20.31
C LYS A 291 -7.89 13.03 19.10
N ASN A 292 -8.21 11.79 18.73
CA ASN A 292 -9.27 11.52 17.75
C ASN A 292 -10.62 11.27 18.48
N PRO A 293 -11.56 12.24 18.50
CA PRO A 293 -12.83 12.07 19.20
C PRO A 293 -13.88 11.29 18.40
N ARG A 294 -13.77 11.22 17.07
CA ARG A 294 -14.82 10.68 16.18
C ARG A 294 -14.68 9.20 15.86
N ASP A 295 -13.60 8.56 16.31
CA ASP A 295 -13.25 7.16 15.99
C ASP A 295 -13.31 6.85 14.48
N SER A 296 -13.15 7.88 13.66
CA SER A 296 -13.17 7.91 12.20
C SER A 296 -12.02 7.14 11.53
N GLY A 297 -11.16 6.54 12.35
CA GLY A 297 -9.93 5.89 11.92
C GLY A 297 -8.74 6.32 12.77
N ASN A 298 -7.56 5.90 12.34
CA ASN A 298 -6.32 6.26 13.01
C ASN A 298 -5.53 7.21 12.11
N PRO A 299 -5.13 8.40 12.58
CA PRO A 299 -4.33 9.33 11.77
C PRO A 299 -3.05 8.69 11.24
N LEU A 300 -2.41 7.81 12.01
CA LEU A 300 -1.21 7.11 11.55
C LEU A 300 -1.51 6.14 10.42
N ALA A 301 -2.72 5.57 10.33
CA ALA A 301 -3.10 4.72 9.20
C ALA A 301 -3.09 5.51 7.88
N GLU A 302 -3.53 6.77 7.93
CA GLU A 302 -3.65 7.68 6.78
C GLU A 302 -2.33 8.39 6.43
N MET A 303 -1.36 8.37 7.35
CA MET A 303 0.01 8.83 7.10
C MET A 303 0.74 7.88 6.14
N LEU A 304 1.62 8.46 5.31
CA LEU A 304 2.58 7.70 4.52
C LEU A 304 3.44 6.82 5.44
N SER A 305 3.66 5.56 5.06
CA SER A 305 4.45 4.60 5.84
C SER A 305 5.81 5.15 6.25
N ASP A 306 6.50 5.78 5.31
CA ASP A 306 7.87 6.27 5.46
C ASP A 306 7.95 7.49 6.37
N MET A 307 6.81 8.16 6.58
CA MET A 307 6.69 9.33 7.43
C MET A 307 6.21 8.99 8.85
N ARG A 308 5.98 7.70 9.15
CA ARG A 308 5.76 7.20 10.52
C ARG A 308 7.10 7.06 11.23
N THR A 309 7.82 8.17 11.37
CA THR A 309 9.13 8.21 12.02
C THR A 309 9.01 7.83 13.50
N SER A 310 10.14 7.47 14.13
CA SER A 310 10.21 7.15 15.56
C SER A 310 9.58 8.25 16.43
N LYS A 311 9.80 9.52 16.08
CA LYS A 311 9.24 10.68 16.78
C LYS A 311 7.71 10.77 16.65
N VAL A 312 7.19 10.58 15.44
CA VAL A 312 5.74 10.59 15.17
C VAL A 312 5.06 9.46 15.95
N VAL A 313 5.58 8.23 15.84
CA VAL A 313 5.00 7.06 16.50
C VAL A 313 5.11 7.17 18.03
N MET A 314 6.24 7.62 18.57
CA MET A 314 6.39 7.88 20.01
C MET A 314 5.32 8.85 20.51
N THR A 315 5.11 9.95 19.79
CA THR A 315 4.11 10.97 20.13
C THR A 315 2.70 10.36 20.12
N ALA A 316 2.40 9.56 19.09
CA ALA A 316 1.13 8.87 18.96
C ALA A 316 0.90 7.86 20.09
N VAL A 317 1.93 7.11 20.49
CA VAL A 317 1.86 6.11 21.58
C VAL A 317 1.62 6.78 22.92
N LYS A 318 2.26 7.92 23.18
CA LYS A 318 2.03 8.74 24.38
C LYS A 318 0.58 9.22 24.46
N GLN A 319 -0.05 9.48 23.31
CA GLN A 319 -1.45 9.91 23.24
C GLN A 319 -2.45 8.75 23.33
N ASP A 320 -2.16 7.64 22.67
CA ASP A 320 -2.94 6.41 22.73
C ASP A 320 -2.02 5.21 22.51
N PHE A 321 -1.86 4.38 23.54
CA PHE A 321 -0.97 3.22 23.51
C PHE A 321 -1.31 2.23 22.40
N ARG A 322 -2.53 2.24 21.85
CA ARG A 322 -2.93 1.39 20.72
C ARG A 322 -2.19 1.72 19.42
N ASN A 323 -1.57 2.89 19.35
CA ASN A 323 -0.70 3.30 18.25
C ASN A 323 0.62 2.52 18.19
N LEU A 324 0.95 1.75 19.23
CA LEU A 324 2.11 0.86 19.24
C LEU A 324 2.12 -0.14 18.07
N ARG A 325 0.96 -0.44 17.47
CA ARG A 325 0.86 -1.28 16.27
C ARG A 325 1.68 -0.77 15.07
N TYR A 326 1.99 0.54 15.04
CA TYR A 326 2.78 1.16 13.98
C TYR A 326 4.28 1.24 14.31
N ALA A 327 4.67 0.85 15.52
CA ALA A 327 6.07 0.85 15.92
C ALA A 327 6.80 -0.39 15.39
N THR A 328 8.00 -0.20 14.84
CA THR A 328 8.88 -1.30 14.44
C THR A 328 10.08 -1.38 15.38
N ARG A 329 10.64 -2.59 15.56
CA ARG A 329 11.77 -2.83 16.48
C ARG A 329 13.04 -2.04 16.14
N SER A 330 13.16 -1.56 14.90
CA SER A 330 14.29 -0.73 14.44
C SER A 330 14.13 0.75 14.81
N MET A 331 12.97 1.19 15.29
CA MET A 331 12.76 2.58 15.70
C MET A 331 13.55 2.93 16.95
N GLU A 332 14.15 4.10 16.94
CA GLU A 332 14.74 4.68 18.14
C GLU A 332 13.67 4.85 19.23
N GLY A 333 13.99 4.43 20.45
CA GLY A 333 13.05 4.49 21.57
C GLY A 333 11.93 3.44 21.53
N TYR A 334 12.02 2.41 20.69
CA TYR A 334 11.02 1.33 20.63
C TYR A 334 10.72 0.73 22.01
N ASP A 335 11.75 0.42 22.80
CA ASP A 335 11.57 -0.14 24.15
C ASP A 335 10.83 0.84 25.09
N GLU A 336 11.10 2.15 24.97
CA GLU A 336 10.37 3.18 25.71
C GLU A 336 8.89 3.20 25.29
N MET A 337 8.59 3.08 23.99
CA MET A 337 7.20 2.99 23.51
C MET A 337 6.47 1.78 24.10
N ILE A 338 7.14 0.63 24.20
CA ILE A 338 6.60 -0.59 24.81
C ILE A 338 6.26 -0.34 26.28
N GLU A 339 7.17 0.25 27.05
CA GLU A 339 6.96 0.49 28.47
C GLU A 339 5.86 1.52 28.74
N ILE A 340 5.80 2.60 27.94
CA ILE A 340 4.68 3.56 27.97
C ILE A 340 3.37 2.81 27.69
N ALA A 341 3.33 2.00 26.64
CA ALA A 341 2.13 1.31 26.24
C ALA A 341 1.64 0.31 27.29
N LYS A 342 2.55 -0.45 27.91
CA LYS A 342 2.24 -1.35 29.03
C LYS A 342 1.67 -0.59 30.22
N ARG A 343 2.26 0.56 30.58
CA ARG A 343 1.77 1.41 31.68
C ARG A 343 0.35 1.91 31.43
N GLU A 344 0.10 2.52 30.28
CA GLU A 344 -1.20 3.05 29.88
C GLU A 344 -2.27 1.94 29.76
N ALA A 345 -1.90 0.80 29.20
CA ALA A 345 -2.79 -0.36 29.11
C ALA A 345 -3.26 -0.85 30.50
N ARG A 346 -2.36 -0.91 31.49
CA ARG A 346 -2.73 -1.26 32.88
C ARG A 346 -3.71 -0.27 33.49
N GLU A 347 -3.47 1.03 33.31
CA GLU A 347 -4.35 2.08 33.82
C GLU A 347 -5.74 2.01 33.17
N LYS A 348 -5.77 1.79 31.87
CA LYS A 348 -7.01 1.70 31.11
C LYS A 348 -7.80 0.45 31.47
N VAL A 349 -7.16 -0.71 31.68
CA VAL A 349 -7.82 -1.93 32.20
C VAL A 349 -8.43 -1.67 33.58
N LYS A 350 -7.71 -0.99 34.48
CA LYS A 350 -8.26 -0.59 35.79
C LYS A 350 -9.47 0.32 35.65
N SER A 351 -9.48 1.22 34.66
CA SER A 351 -10.59 2.15 34.43
C SER A 351 -11.84 1.49 33.82
N LEU A 352 -11.66 0.53 32.90
CA LEU A 352 -12.75 -0.14 32.19
C LEU A 352 -13.33 -1.32 32.97
N GLY A 353 -12.60 -1.83 33.97
CA GLY A 353 -13.08 -2.88 34.87
C GLY A 353 -13.24 -4.23 34.17
N GLN A 354 -14.35 -4.92 34.44
CA GLN A 354 -14.54 -6.32 34.07
C GLN A 354 -14.95 -6.55 32.61
N ALA A 355 -15.33 -5.50 31.88
CA ALA A 355 -15.91 -5.57 30.54
C ALA A 355 -14.86 -5.57 29.40
N VAL A 356 -13.57 -5.64 29.73
CA VAL A 356 -12.49 -5.56 28.73
C VAL A 356 -12.20 -6.93 28.14
N ASP A 357 -12.48 -7.11 26.86
CA ASP A 357 -11.86 -8.19 26.08
C ASP A 357 -10.41 -7.81 25.76
N VAL A 358 -9.48 -8.40 26.52
CA VAL A 358 -8.03 -8.16 26.42
C VAL A 358 -7.52 -8.41 25.00
N ARG A 359 -8.12 -9.35 24.27
CA ARG A 359 -7.69 -9.72 22.90
C ARG A 359 -8.03 -8.64 21.89
N VAL A 360 -9.08 -7.88 22.11
CA VAL A 360 -9.52 -6.76 21.25
C VAL A 360 -8.86 -5.45 21.70
N PHE A 361 -8.65 -5.32 23.01
CA PHE A 361 -8.13 -4.10 23.62
C PHE A 361 -6.62 -3.88 23.42
N LEU A 362 -5.82 -4.94 23.54
CA LEU A 362 -4.36 -4.84 23.47
C LEU A 362 -3.82 -4.98 22.02
N PRO A 363 -2.85 -4.16 21.61
CA PRO A 363 -2.07 -4.37 20.39
C PRO A 363 -1.42 -5.76 20.37
N LYS A 364 -1.23 -6.32 19.16
CA LYS A 364 -0.59 -7.64 18.95
C LYS A 364 0.74 -7.76 19.70
N THR A 365 1.57 -6.74 19.64
CA THR A 365 2.88 -6.67 20.31
C THR A 365 2.79 -6.91 21.81
N LEU A 366 1.76 -6.38 22.49
CA LEU A 366 1.57 -6.60 23.93
C LEU A 366 0.89 -7.93 24.24
N ARG A 367 0.09 -8.48 23.31
CA ARG A 367 -0.53 -9.80 23.45
C ARG A 367 0.48 -10.94 23.33
N GLU A 368 1.54 -10.74 22.55
CA GLU A 368 2.64 -11.69 22.41
C GLU A 368 3.57 -11.72 23.64
N ASP A 369 3.55 -10.67 24.47
CA ASP A 369 4.23 -10.67 25.76
C ASP A 369 3.42 -11.47 26.80
N HIS A 370 3.71 -12.76 26.91
CA HIS A 370 3.03 -13.67 27.83
C HIS A 370 3.13 -13.26 29.30
N VAL A 371 4.21 -12.58 29.70
CA VAL A 371 4.39 -12.14 31.09
C VAL A 371 3.43 -10.99 31.38
N PHE A 372 3.40 -10.00 30.48
CA PHE A 372 2.51 -8.87 30.59
C PHE A 372 1.03 -9.27 30.48
N LEU A 373 0.70 -10.21 29.57
CA LEU A 373 -0.68 -10.66 29.39
C LEU A 373 -1.24 -11.32 30.67
N LYS A 374 -0.45 -12.18 31.31
CA LYS A 374 -0.82 -12.79 32.60
C LYS A 374 -1.05 -11.73 33.68
N GLU A 375 -0.19 -10.71 33.74
CA GLU A 375 -0.34 -9.59 34.67
C GLU A 375 -1.69 -8.87 34.49
N ILE A 376 -2.08 -8.58 33.24
CA ILE A 376 -3.36 -7.94 32.91
C ILE A 376 -4.54 -8.84 33.29
N GLU A 377 -4.47 -10.14 32.99
CA GLU A 377 -5.51 -11.11 33.37
C GLU A 377 -5.69 -11.18 34.89
N GLU A 378 -4.60 -11.19 35.66
CA GLU A 378 -4.66 -11.13 37.13
C GLU A 378 -5.31 -9.84 37.65
N ILE A 379 -5.02 -8.69 37.02
CA ILE A 379 -5.66 -7.42 37.38
C ILE A 379 -7.17 -7.51 37.16
N ILE A 380 -7.60 -8.06 36.02
CA ILE A 380 -9.02 -8.25 35.69
C ILE A 380 -9.68 -9.22 36.68
N GLU A 381 -9.04 -10.34 37.01
CA GLU A 381 -9.56 -11.28 38.02
C GLU A 381 -9.73 -10.61 39.39
N LYS A 382 -8.73 -9.85 39.84
CA LYS A 382 -8.80 -9.11 41.12
C LYS A 382 -9.95 -8.10 41.12
N LEU A 383 -10.20 -7.44 39.99
CA LEU A 383 -11.34 -6.53 39.83
C LEU A 383 -12.67 -7.29 39.83
N LYS A 384 -12.75 -8.47 39.20
CA LYS A 384 -13.94 -9.34 39.26
C LYS A 384 -14.29 -9.76 40.68
N ARG A 385 -13.29 -10.16 41.47
CA ARG A 385 -13.49 -10.60 42.87
C ARG A 385 -13.86 -9.48 43.83
N LYS A 386 -13.61 -8.21 43.51
CA LYS A 386 -13.97 -7.06 44.36
C LYS A 386 -15.40 -6.56 44.17
N THR A 387 -16.08 -6.99 43.11
CA THR A 387 -17.45 -6.52 42.78
C THR A 387 -18.52 -7.58 43.05
N LEU A 388 -18.10 -8.82 43.35
CA LEU A 388 -18.91 -9.87 43.97
C LEU A 388 -18.81 -9.74 45.48
#